data_AF-A0A8J7UIX9-F1
#
_entry.id   AF-A0A8J7UIX9-F1
#
_cell.length_a   1.000
_cell.length_b   1.000
_cell.length_c   1.000
_cell.angle_alpha   90.00
_cell.angle_beta   90.00
_cell.angle_gamma   90.00
#
_symmetry.space_group_name_H-M   'P 1'
#
loop_
_entity.id
_entity.type
_entity.pdbx_description
1 polymer ?
#
loop_
_entity_poly.entity_id
_entity_poly.type
_entity_poly.pdbx_seq_one_letter_code
_entity_poly.pdbx_strand_id
1 'polypeptide(L)'
;CVIRTAFGSVDKLSGTRRKPYHIRVTTGNELDADGHTRQIQRTLGTFVTYQEAVDALAAYSRNPVSLETGITFAEIYRRWSFVSPIQREN
;
A
#
# COMPACT_ATOMS: atom_id res chain seq x y z
N CYS A 1 6.75 18.61 -0.38
CA CYS A 1 6.97 18.17 -1.78
C CYS A 1 6.38 16.79 -1.93
N VAL A 2 5.43 16.63 -2.86
CA VAL A 2 4.80 15.35 -3.24
C VAL A 2 5.53 14.84 -4.46
N ILE A 3 6.17 13.67 -4.36
CA ILE A 3 6.85 13.03 -5.48
C ILE A 3 5.88 12.01 -6.07
N ARG A 4 5.52 12.20 -7.35
CA ARG A 4 4.62 11.29 -8.07
C ARG A 4 5.44 10.18 -8.73
N THR A 5 5.03 8.94 -8.50
CA THR A 5 5.61 7.72 -9.10
C THR A 5 4.52 7.04 -9.94
N ALA A 6 4.88 6.12 -10.83
CA ALA A 6 3.91 5.38 -11.66
C ALA A 6 2.86 4.60 -10.84
N PHE A 7 3.18 4.23 -9.60
CA PHE A 7 2.37 3.36 -8.74
C PHE A 7 1.59 4.13 -7.65
N GLY A 8 1.84 5.43 -7.47
CA GLY A 8 1.29 6.22 -6.36
C GLY A 8 2.10 7.48 -6.05
N SER A 9 1.94 8.02 -4.84
CA SER A 9 2.68 9.22 -4.41
C SER A 9 3.44 9.01 -3.10
N VAL A 10 4.64 9.58 -3.03
CA VAL A 10 5.48 9.62 -1.84
C VAL A 10 5.68 11.07 -1.44
N ASP A 11 5.30 11.43 -0.22
CA ASP A 11 5.51 12.80 0.25
C ASP A 11 6.47 12.82 1.43
N LYS A 12 7.26 13.89 1.48
CA LYS A 12 8.09 14.20 2.65
C LYS A 12 7.28 15.08 3.61
N LEU A 13 7.01 14.55 4.81
CA LEU A 13 6.40 15.28 5.91
C LEU A 13 7.34 16.38 6.39
N SER A 14 6.77 17.51 6.78
CA SER A 14 7.51 18.61 7.39
C SER A 14 7.89 18.30 8.84
N GLY A 15 8.93 18.97 9.32
CA GLY A 15 9.45 18.85 10.69
C GLY A 15 10.48 17.73 10.90
N THR A 16 10.88 17.54 12.15
CA THR A 16 11.90 16.57 12.57
C THR A 16 11.25 15.25 12.96
N ARG A 17 10.96 14.41 11.97
CA ARG A 17 10.38 13.06 12.18
C ARG A 17 11.42 11.98 11.90
N ARG A 18 11.36 10.89 12.67
CA ARG A 18 12.23 9.71 12.47
C ARG A 18 11.98 9.00 11.13
N LYS A 19 10.75 9.06 10.63
CA LYS A 19 10.31 8.47 9.36
C LYS A 19 9.55 9.52 8.53
N PRO A 20 10.26 10.39 7.81
CA PRO A 20 9.65 11.55 7.17
C PRO A 20 8.96 11.22 5.84
N TYR A 21 9.26 10.09 5.20
CA TYR A 21 8.67 9.71 3.91
C TYR A 21 7.42 8.87 4.14
N HIS A 22 6.26 9.35 3.71
CA HIS A 22 5.03 8.57 3.78
C HIS A 22 4.50 8.26 2.38
N ILE A 23 3.86 7.10 2.25
CA ILE A 23 3.31 6.62 0.98
C ILE A 23 1.80 6.79 1.00
N ARG A 24 1.25 7.38 -0.06
CA ARG A 24 -0.19 7.44 -0.33
C ARG A 24 -0.52 6.74 -1.64
N VAL A 25 -1.59 5.95 -1.62
CA VAL A 25 -2.16 5.32 -2.82
C VAL A 25 -3.62 5.70 -2.90
N THR A 26 -4.07 6.08 -4.09
CA THR A 26 -5.49 6.34 -4.36
C THR A 26 -6.21 5.02 -4.54
N THR A 27 -7.20 4.74 -3.69
CA THR A 27 -8.00 3.50 -3.73
C THR A 27 -9.26 3.68 -4.56
N GLY A 28 -9.82 4.89 -4.60
CA GLY A 28 -11.03 5.18 -5.34
C GLY A 28 -11.36 6.66 -5.37
N ASN A 29 -12.44 6.97 -6.06
CA ASN A 29 -13.00 8.30 -6.17
C ASN A 29 -14.44 8.24 -5.65
N GLU A 30 -14.76 9.08 -4.68
CA GLU A 30 -16.12 9.26 -4.19
C GLU A 30 -16.72 10.51 -4.83
N LEU A 31 -17.99 10.44 -5.21
CA LEU A 31 -18.73 11.60 -5.69
C LEU A 31 -19.46 12.21 -4.49
N ASP A 32 -19.14 13.47 -4.18
CA ASP A 32 -19.88 14.26 -3.21
C ASP A 32 -21.24 14.70 -3.78
N ALA A 33 -22.19 14.98 -2.89
CA ALA A 33 -23.55 15.40 -3.26
C ALA A 33 -23.57 16.68 -4.12
N ASP A 34 -22.53 17.51 -4.01
CA ASP A 34 -22.34 18.75 -4.78
C ASP A 34 -21.75 18.51 -6.18
N GLY A 35 -21.57 17.24 -6.59
CA GLY A 35 -21.02 16.86 -7.90
C GLY A 35 -19.49 16.91 -7.99
N HIS A 36 -18.80 17.19 -6.88
CA HIS A 36 -17.34 17.16 -6.81
C HIS A 36 -16.83 15.74 -6.58
N THR A 37 -15.74 15.37 -7.26
CA THR A 37 -15.11 14.08 -7.07
C THR A 37 -13.97 14.19 -6.06
N ARG A 38 -14.11 13.55 -4.91
CA ARG A 38 -13.07 13.45 -3.89
C ARG A 38 -12.25 12.17 -4.07
N GLN A 39 -10.93 12.29 -4.01
CA GLN A 39 -10.03 11.14 -4.10
C GLN A 39 -9.86 10.49 -2.73
N ILE A 40 -10.19 9.21 -2.62
CA ILE A 40 -9.95 8.43 -1.40
C ILE A 40 -8.50 7.93 -1.46
N GLN A 41 -7.68 8.47 -0.58
CA GLN A 41 -6.29 8.08 -0.44
C GLN A 41 -6.09 7.25 0.82
N ARG A 42 -5.43 6.10 0.67
CA ARG A 42 -4.98 5.27 1.78
C ARG A 42 -3.48 5.48 2.00
N THR A 43 -3.09 5.57 3.28
CA THR A 43 -1.68 5.62 3.66
C THR A 43 -1.17 4.19 3.88
N LEU A 44 -0.12 3.77 3.16
CA LEU A 44 0.47 2.44 3.33
C LEU A 44 1.46 2.37 4.49
N GLY A 45 2.18 3.46 4.75
CA GLY A 45 3.17 3.49 5.82
C GLY A 45 4.08 4.72 5.79
N THR A 46 4.99 4.76 6.75
CA THR A 46 6.05 5.77 6.87
C THR A 46 7.42 5.10 6.91
N PHE A 47 8.41 5.71 6.26
CA PHE A 47 9.73 5.17 5.99
C PHE A 47 10.83 6.19 6.29
N VAL A 48 12.05 5.70 6.53
CA VAL A 48 13.19 6.54 6.89
C VAL A 48 13.80 7.15 5.64
N THR A 49 13.95 6.34 4.59
CA THR A 49 14.54 6.76 3.31
C THR A 49 13.50 6.80 2.19
N TYR A 50 13.79 7.59 1.15
CA TYR A 50 12.95 7.66 -0.04
C TYR A 50 12.96 6.33 -0.81
N GLN A 51 14.13 5.69 -0.92
CA GLN A 51 14.28 4.42 -1.63
C GLN A 51 13.44 3.31 -0.99
N GLU A 52 13.48 3.17 0.35
CA GLU A 52 12.59 2.25 1.07
C GLU A 52 11.11 2.49 0.76
N ALA A 53 10.70 3.75 0.69
CA ALA A 53 9.32 4.09 0.38
C ALA A 53 8.93 3.69 -1.06
N VAL A 54 9.83 3.89 -2.03
CA VAL A 54 9.59 3.48 -3.42
C VAL A 54 9.56 1.96 -3.56
N ASP A 55 10.48 1.25 -2.91
CA ASP A 55 10.54 -0.21 -2.92
C ASP A 55 9.29 -0.83 -2.29
N ALA A 56 8.84 -0.28 -1.16
CA ALA A 56 7.60 -0.70 -0.52
C ALA A 56 6.37 -0.45 -1.41
N LEU A 57 6.34 0.66 -2.14
CA LEU A 57 5.27 0.95 -3.11
C LEU A 57 5.31 -0.02 -4.31
N ALA A 58 6.49 -0.35 -4.82
CA ALA A 58 6.66 -1.36 -5.88
C ALA A 58 6.26 -2.76 -5.40
N ALA A 59 6.58 -3.11 -4.14
CA ALA A 59 6.13 -4.35 -3.50
C ALA A 59 4.60 -4.41 -3.38
N TYR A 60 3.97 -3.30 -2.98
CA TYR A 60 2.51 -3.18 -2.94
C TYR A 60 1.86 -3.40 -4.31
N SER A 61 2.44 -2.83 -5.37
CA SER A 61 1.94 -3.03 -6.73
C SER A 61 2.01 -4.49 -7.19
N ARG A 62 3.01 -5.26 -6.73
CA ARG A 62 3.12 -6.69 -7.05
C ARG A 62 2.20 -7.55 -6.19
N ASN A 63 2.06 -7.20 -4.91
CA ASN A 63 1.21 -7.91 -3.97
C ASN A 63 0.55 -6.93 -3.00
N PRO A 64 -0.69 -6.49 -3.28
CA PRO A 64 -1.37 -5.44 -2.50
C PRO A 64 -1.67 -5.87 -1.06
N VAL A 65 -1.65 -7.17 -0.78
CA VAL A 65 -2.01 -7.75 0.52
C VAL A 65 -0.91 -7.55 1.58
N SER A 66 0.34 -7.44 1.15
CA SER A 66 1.51 -7.53 2.05
C SER A 66 1.64 -6.41 3.08
N LEU A 67 0.96 -5.28 2.86
CA LEU A 67 1.07 -4.07 3.68
C LEU A 67 -0.26 -3.63 4.30
N GLU A 68 -1.34 -4.40 4.14
CA GLU A 68 -2.62 -4.08 4.78
C GLU A 68 -2.59 -4.44 6.27
N THR A 69 -2.59 -3.42 7.13
CA THR A 69 -2.75 -3.59 8.58
C THR A 69 -4.22 -3.88 8.89
N GLY A 70 -4.57 -5.14 9.17
CA GLY A 70 -5.94 -5.52 9.58
C GLY A 70 -6.44 -6.87 9.07
N ILE A 71 -5.63 -7.60 8.29
CA ILE A 71 -6.00 -8.94 7.81
C ILE A 71 -6.02 -9.91 9.00
N THR A 72 -7.08 -10.70 9.10
CA THR A 72 -7.18 -11.75 10.13
C THR A 72 -6.28 -12.94 9.80
N PHE A 73 -5.77 -13.61 10.82
CA PHE A 73 -4.98 -14.84 10.62
C PHE A 73 -5.76 -15.89 9.81
N ALA A 74 -7.08 -15.98 10.01
CA ALA A 74 -7.95 -16.89 9.27
C ALA A 74 -7.96 -16.60 7.76
N GLU A 75 -7.95 -15.34 7.35
CA GLU A 75 -7.93 -14.94 5.95
C GLU A 75 -6.58 -15.25 5.29
N ILE A 76 -5.48 -15.04 6.01
CA ILE A 76 -4.13 -15.44 5.58
C ILE A 76 -4.07 -16.96 5.39
N TYR A 77 -4.55 -17.72 6.38
CA TYR A 77 -4.56 -19.18 6.33
C TYR A 77 -5.35 -19.73 5.15
N ARG A 78 -6.54 -19.18 4.88
CA ARG A 78 -7.36 -19.56 3.72
C ARG A 78 -6.58 -19.39 2.42
N ARG A 79 -5.99 -18.22 2.20
CA ARG A 79 -5.22 -17.93 0.97
C ARG A 79 -4.02 -18.86 0.81
N TRP A 80 -3.31 -19.17 1.90
CA TRP A 80 -2.22 -20.15 1.87
C TRP A 80 -2.72 -21.56 1.51
N SER A 81 -3.83 -21.99 2.13
CA SER A 81 -4.39 -23.33 1.90
C SER A 81 -4.84 -23.56 0.45
N PHE A 82 -5.31 -22.51 -0.25
CA PHE A 82 -5.69 -22.59 -1.67
C PHE A 82 -4.50 -22.75 -2.62
N VAL A 83 -3.29 -22.32 -2.24
CA VAL A 83 -2.09 -22.33 -3.10
C VAL A 83 -1.40 -23.70 -3.11
N SER A 84 -1.89 -24.66 -2.33
CA SER A 84 -1.29 -25.99 -2.20
C SER A 84 -2.09 -27.10 -2.94
N PRO A 85 -1.99 -27.24 -4.27
CA PRO A 85 -1.97 -28.56 -4.86
C PRO A 85 -0.53 -29.08 -4.75
N ILE A 86 -0.22 -29.76 -3.65
CA ILE A 86 0.98 -30.60 -3.60
C ILE A 86 0.75 -31.72 -4.63
N GLN A 87 1.39 -31.61 -5.79
CA GLN A 87 1.75 -32.78 -6.60
C GLN A 87 3.24 -33.00 -6.35
N ARG A 88 3.58 -33.55 -5.18
CA ARG A 88 4.84 -34.27 -5.00
C ARG A 88 4.56 -35.70 -5.43
N GLU A 89 4.81 -36.00 -6.69
CA GLU A 89 5.07 -37.37 -7.10
C GLU A 89 6.51 -37.44 -7.62
N ASN A 90 7.27 -38.28 -6.91
CA ASN A 90 8.54 -38.94 -7.24
C ASN A 90 9.73 -38.10 -7.73
#